data_AF-Q168W6-F1
#
_entry.id   AF-Q168W6-F1
#
_cell.length_a   1.000
_cell.length_b   1.000
_cell.length_c   1.000
_cell.angle_alpha   90.00
_cell.angle_beta   90.00
_cell.angle_gamma   90.00
#
_symmetry.space_group_name_H-M   'P 1'
#
loop_
_entity.id
_entity.type
_entity.pdbx_description
1 polymer ?
#
loop_
_entity_poly.entity_id
_entity_poly.type
_entity_poly.pdbx_seq_one_letter_code
_entity_poly.pdbx_strand_id
1 'polypeptide(L)'
;MKTPDTLRPGERLFALLLVLFAGYAFWESYEISGFAGLTTGGVMPMLASGVMGVTALFILKDALRSPRAPDASPAGVIAYLFPLRVVLFTLLVGLFVAVIPSLGFLPASGGLLFVSIWALWRKGPVWALVLSLLSVGAIYVLFRVVFQVVLPLGSLWR
;
A
#
# COMPACT_ATOMS: atom_id res chain seq x y z
N MET A 1 -20.25 5.03 21.60
CA MET A 1 -18.99 5.76 21.33
C MET A 1 -19.38 7.12 20.75
N LYS A 2 -19.03 8.24 21.40
CA LYS A 2 -19.27 9.57 20.81
C LYS A 2 -18.26 9.75 19.68
N THR A 3 -18.73 9.77 18.44
CA THR A 3 -17.93 10.20 17.30
C THR A 3 -17.49 11.65 17.56
N PRO A 4 -16.21 12.00 17.38
CA PRO A 4 -15.79 13.39 17.49
C PRO A 4 -16.59 14.24 16.49
N ASP A 5 -17.09 15.40 16.92
CA ASP A 5 -17.87 16.34 16.10
C ASP A 5 -17.05 17.02 15.00
N THR A 6 -15.76 16.71 14.89
CA THR A 6 -14.81 17.35 13.96
C THR A 6 -14.07 16.32 13.12
N LEU A 7 -13.87 16.65 11.84
CA LEU A 7 -13.14 15.82 10.89
C LEU A 7 -11.66 15.70 11.25
N ARG A 8 -11.04 14.57 10.91
CA ARG A 8 -9.59 14.42 11.05
C ARG A 8 -8.85 15.27 10.02
N PRO A 9 -7.61 15.72 10.30
CA PRO A 9 -6.79 16.44 9.33
C PRO A 9 -6.62 15.63 8.03
N GLY A 10 -6.94 16.24 6.88
CA GLY A 10 -6.80 15.61 5.57
C GLY A 10 -7.99 14.77 5.10
N GLU A 11 -9.00 14.52 5.93
CA GLU A 11 -10.14 13.65 5.60
C GLU A 11 -10.93 14.11 4.37
N ARG A 12 -11.10 15.43 4.18
CA ARG A 12 -11.77 15.99 3.00
C ARG A 12 -10.98 15.76 1.71
N LEU A 13 -9.67 15.95 1.76
CA LEU A 13 -8.79 15.71 0.62
C LEU A 13 -8.78 14.21 0.29
N PHE A 14 -8.72 13.36 1.31
CA PHE A 14 -8.81 11.91 1.13
C PHE A 14 -10.14 11.50 0.49
N ALA A 15 -11.28 12.02 0.96
CA ALA A 15 -12.58 11.73 0.36
C ALA A 15 -12.68 12.20 -1.10
N LEU A 16 -12.10 13.35 -1.43
CA LEU A 16 -12.01 13.84 -2.81
C LEU A 16 -11.16 12.89 -3.68
N LEU A 17 -9.97 12.52 -3.20
CA LEU A 17 -9.09 11.58 -3.89
C LEU A 17 -9.76 10.21 -4.08
N LEU A 18 -10.55 9.76 -3.10
CA LEU A 18 -11.31 8.51 -3.17
C LEU A 18 -12.32 8.54 -4.33
N VAL A 19 -13.04 9.66 -4.52
CA VAL A 19 -13.98 9.84 -5.65
C VAL A 19 -13.22 9.84 -6.98
N LEU A 20 -12.12 10.58 -7.07
CA LEU A 20 -11.29 10.64 -8.29
C LEU A 20 -10.73 9.26 -8.64
N PHE A 21 -10.21 8.53 -7.66
CA PHE A 21 -9.69 7.18 -7.86
C PHE A 21 -10.78 6.19 -8.25
N ALA A 22 -11.96 6.25 -7.62
CA ALA A 22 -13.08 5.40 -7.99
C ALA A 22 -13.53 5.66 -9.44
N GLY A 23 -13.56 6.93 -9.86
CA GLY A 23 -13.85 7.31 -11.24
C GLY A 23 -12.80 6.79 -12.22
N TYR A 24 -11.51 6.91 -11.88
CA TYR A 24 -10.42 6.36 -12.69
C TYR A 24 -10.49 4.83 -12.79
N ALA A 25 -10.71 4.14 -11.67
CA ALA A 25 -10.87 2.68 -11.66
C ALA A 25 -12.08 2.22 -12.49
N PHE A 26 -13.18 2.99 -12.47
CA PHE A 26 -14.34 2.71 -13.31
C PHE A 26 -14.04 2.92 -14.79
N TRP A 27 -13.27 3.96 -15.14
CA TRP A 27 -12.82 4.20 -16.50
C TRP A 27 -11.97 3.04 -17.04
N GLU A 28 -10.94 2.63 -16.30
CA GLU A 28 -10.10 1.48 -16.65
C GLU A 28 -10.92 0.20 -16.80
N SER A 29 -11.87 -0.01 -15.88
CA SER A 29 -12.77 -1.17 -15.94
C SER A 29 -13.69 -1.15 -17.16
N TYR A 30 -14.17 0.04 -17.55
CA TYR A 30 -14.98 0.24 -18.75
C TYR A 30 -14.19 -0.03 -20.02
N GLU A 31 -12.90 0.32 -20.07
CA GLU A 31 -12.05 0.04 -21.24
C GLU A 31 -11.83 -1.46 -21.50
N ILE A 32 -11.95 -2.32 -20.48
CA ILE A 32 -11.76 -3.78 -20.63
C ILE A 32 -12.82 -4.40 -21.55
N SER A 33 -14.09 -4.04 -21.40
CA SER A 33 -15.20 -4.70 -22.13
C SER A 33 -16.42 -3.81 -22.38
N GLY A 34 -16.41 -2.57 -21.89
CA GLY A 34 -17.55 -1.66 -21.95
C GLY A 34 -18.85 -2.30 -21.45
N PHE A 35 -19.94 -2.02 -22.15
CA PHE A 35 -21.26 -2.63 -21.91
C PHE A 35 -21.57 -3.76 -22.91
N ALA A 36 -20.55 -4.44 -23.44
CA ALA A 36 -20.74 -5.48 -24.46
C ALA A 36 -21.54 -6.71 -23.98
N GLY A 37 -21.61 -6.94 -22.66
CA GLY A 37 -22.44 -7.99 -22.08
C GLY A 37 -22.23 -8.16 -20.58
N LEU A 38 -23.20 -8.78 -19.90
CA LEU A 38 -23.24 -8.94 -18.44
C LEU A 38 -22.24 -9.96 -17.88
N THR A 39 -21.64 -10.79 -18.73
CA THR A 39 -20.69 -11.85 -18.34
C THR A 39 -19.28 -11.61 -18.91
N THR A 40 -18.97 -10.37 -19.26
CA THR A 40 -17.65 -9.99 -19.80
C THR A 40 -16.66 -9.69 -18.66
N GLY A 41 -15.36 -9.74 -18.97
CA GLY A 41 -14.29 -9.57 -17.98
C GLY A 41 -14.33 -8.22 -17.25
N GLY A 42 -14.86 -7.16 -17.89
CA GLY A 42 -14.96 -5.82 -17.31
C GLY A 42 -16.13 -5.64 -16.31
N VAL A 43 -17.16 -6.49 -16.35
CA VAL A 43 -18.39 -6.26 -15.56
C VAL A 43 -18.13 -6.27 -14.06
N MET A 44 -17.32 -7.21 -13.57
CA MET A 44 -17.09 -7.33 -12.12
C MET A 44 -16.22 -6.19 -11.56
N PRO A 45 -15.13 -5.78 -12.23
CA PRO A 45 -14.40 -4.55 -11.91
C PRO A 45 -15.27 -3.28 -11.99
N MET A 46 -16.14 -3.14 -12.99
CA MET A 46 -17.10 -2.03 -13.11
C MET A 46 -18.11 -2.03 -11.95
N LEU A 47 -18.60 -3.23 -11.59
CA LEU A 47 -19.27 -3.59 -10.34
C LEU A 47 -18.67 -2.87 -9.13
N ALA A 48 -17.47 -3.31 -8.80
CA ALA A 48 -16.74 -2.90 -7.61
C ALA A 48 -16.45 -1.39 -7.63
N SER A 49 -15.95 -0.85 -8.74
CA SER A 49 -15.60 0.56 -8.87
C SER A 49 -16.83 1.48 -8.87
N GLY A 50 -17.97 1.03 -9.40
CA GLY A 50 -19.23 1.76 -9.34
C GLY A 50 -19.77 1.88 -7.90
N VAL A 51 -19.79 0.76 -7.16
CA VAL A 51 -20.16 0.77 -5.73
C VAL A 51 -19.19 1.64 -4.92
N MET A 52 -17.89 1.53 -5.21
CA MET A 52 -16.86 2.38 -4.61
C MET A 52 -17.12 3.87 -4.92
N GLY A 53 -17.48 4.22 -6.15
CA GLY A 53 -17.80 5.60 -6.54
C GLY A 53 -19.01 6.14 -5.79
N VAL A 54 -20.10 5.38 -5.72
CA VAL A 54 -21.32 5.78 -4.99
C VAL A 54 -21.03 5.99 -3.51
N THR A 55 -20.33 5.05 -2.86
CA THR A 55 -19.96 5.16 -1.46
C THR A 55 -18.98 6.31 -1.21
N ALA A 56 -18.02 6.53 -2.11
CA ALA A 56 -17.09 7.66 -2.05
C ALA A 56 -17.81 9.01 -2.14
N LEU A 57 -18.84 9.13 -2.98
CA LEU A 57 -19.66 10.34 -3.07
C LEU A 57 -20.42 10.62 -1.77
N PHE A 58 -20.96 9.59 -1.11
CA PHE A 58 -21.58 9.74 0.21
C PHE A 58 -20.57 10.18 1.26
N ILE A 59 -19.40 9.55 1.32
CA ILE A 59 -18.31 9.91 2.23
C ILE A 59 -17.87 11.37 1.99
N LEU A 60 -17.71 11.79 0.73
CA LEU A 60 -17.35 13.16 0.39
C LEU A 60 -18.43 14.15 0.81
N LYS A 61 -19.71 13.83 0.56
CA LYS A 61 -20.85 14.66 0.98
C LYS A 61 -20.86 14.87 2.49
N ASP A 62 -20.65 13.82 3.27
CA ASP A 62 -20.59 13.91 4.72
C ASP A 62 -19.35 14.68 5.20
N ALA A 63 -18.19 14.43 4.59
CA ALA A 63 -16.95 15.16 4.87
C ALA A 63 -17.03 16.67 4.53
N LEU A 64 -17.84 17.05 3.54
CA LEU A 64 -18.07 18.46 3.20
C LEU A 64 -19.03 19.15 4.19
N ARG A 65 -19.97 18.39 4.76
CA ARG A 65 -20.97 18.88 5.72
C ARG A 65 -20.43 19.01 7.15
N SER A 66 -19.48 18.16 7.53
CA SER A 66 -18.93 18.14 8.88
C SER A 66 -17.94 19.30 9.14
N PRO A 67 -17.91 19.89 10.34
CA PRO A 67 -16.94 20.93 10.71
C PRO A 67 -15.47 20.48 10.53
N ARG A 68 -14.61 21.39 10.07
CA ARG A 68 -13.16 21.13 9.98
C ARG A 68 -12.56 21.05 11.39
N ALA A 69 -11.50 20.26 11.55
CA ALA A 69 -10.64 20.37 12.73
C ALA A 69 -10.12 21.81 12.89
N PRO A 70 -10.04 22.33 14.14
CA PRO A 70 -9.50 23.66 14.44
C PRO A 70 -8.08 23.89 13.88
N ASP A 71 -7.26 22.84 13.79
CA ASP A 71 -5.85 22.90 13.39
C ASP A 71 -5.58 22.31 11.99
N ALA A 72 -6.52 22.45 11.05
CA ALA A 72 -6.40 21.95 9.68
C ALA A 72 -5.40 22.73 8.79
N SER A 73 -4.25 23.12 9.33
CA SER A 73 -3.16 23.71 8.55
C SER A 73 -2.56 22.67 7.59
N PRO A 74 -2.10 23.05 6.38
CA PRO A 74 -1.44 22.12 5.46
C PRO A 74 -0.25 21.40 6.09
N ALA A 75 0.53 22.10 6.92
CA ALA A 75 1.65 21.54 7.65
C ALA A 75 1.22 20.47 8.68
N GLY A 76 0.11 20.72 9.41
CA GLY A 76 -0.45 19.75 10.35
C GLY A 76 -0.98 18.50 9.66
N VAL A 77 -1.58 18.63 8.47
CA VAL A 77 -2.01 17.49 7.66
C VAL A 77 -0.82 16.67 7.18
N ILE A 78 0.24 17.30 6.67
CA ILE A 78 1.45 16.59 6.21
C ILE A 78 2.10 15.85 7.37
N ALA A 79 2.28 16.50 8.52
CA ALA A 79 2.87 15.86 9.70
C ALA A 79 2.02 14.68 10.20
N TYR A 80 0.69 14.76 10.07
CA TYR A 80 -0.23 13.69 10.44
C TYR A 80 -0.19 12.51 9.45
N LEU A 81 -0.17 12.78 8.13
CA LEU A 81 -0.19 11.74 7.09
C LEU A 81 1.18 11.08 6.89
N PHE A 82 2.26 11.82 7.07
CA PHE A 82 3.63 11.36 6.84
C PHE A 82 4.47 11.40 8.12
N PRO A 83 4.12 10.60 9.15
CA PRO A 83 4.99 10.46 10.31
C PRO A 83 6.33 9.87 9.85
N LEU A 84 7.42 10.31 10.48
CA LEU A 84 8.79 9.92 10.10
C LEU A 84 8.96 8.41 9.90
N ARG A 85 8.30 7.59 10.73
CA ARG A 85 8.32 6.13 10.61
C ARG A 85 7.78 5.63 9.27
N VAL A 86 6.68 6.20 8.76
CA VAL A 86 6.11 5.85 7.46
C VAL A 86 7.06 6.27 6.34
N VAL A 87 7.59 7.48 6.40
CA VAL A 87 8.56 7.98 5.40
C VAL A 87 9.79 7.08 5.33
N LEU A 88 10.39 6.76 6.48
CA LEU A 88 11.57 5.88 6.55
C LEU A 88 11.27 4.47 6.03
N PHE A 89 10.09 3.92 6.36
CA PHE A 89 9.71 2.60 5.89
C PHE A 89 9.46 2.59 4.38
N THR A 90 8.79 3.61 3.83
CA THR A 90 8.60 3.77 2.39
C THR A 90 9.93 3.90 1.66
N LEU A 91 10.88 4.67 2.20
CA LEU A 91 12.23 4.76 1.65
C LEU A 91 12.97 3.41 1.69
N LEU A 92 12.81 2.64 2.78
CA LEU A 92 13.39 1.30 2.89
C LEU A 92 12.83 0.35 1.82
N VAL A 93 11.52 0.41 1.55
CA VAL A 93 10.90 -0.36 0.46
C VAL A 93 11.40 0.10 -0.92
N GLY A 94 11.53 1.41 -1.14
CA GLY A 94 12.12 1.95 -2.38
C GLY A 94 13.56 1.49 -2.59
N LEU A 95 14.38 1.50 -1.53
CA LEU A 95 15.75 0.99 -1.55
C LEU A 95 15.77 -0.50 -1.86
N PHE A 96 14.87 -1.29 -1.25
CA PHE A 96 14.73 -2.71 -1.55
C PHE A 96 14.52 -2.96 -3.05
N VAL A 97 13.57 -2.26 -3.68
CA VAL A 97 13.33 -2.40 -5.13
C VAL A 97 14.56 -2.01 -5.94
N ALA A 98 15.24 -0.91 -5.56
CA ALA A 98 16.41 -0.41 -6.27
C ALA A 98 17.63 -1.35 -6.21
N VAL A 99 17.79 -2.14 -5.14
CA VAL A 99 18.94 -3.06 -4.99
C VAL A 99 18.70 -4.46 -5.54
N ILE A 100 17.46 -4.83 -5.91
CA ILE A 100 17.16 -6.15 -6.50
C ILE A 100 18.02 -6.44 -7.75
N PRO A 101 18.20 -5.52 -8.72
CA PRO A 101 18.99 -5.80 -9.91
C PRO A 101 20.45 -6.15 -9.62
N SER A 102 21.03 -5.60 -8.54
CA SER A 102 22.43 -5.80 -8.17
C SER A 102 22.63 -6.96 -7.19
N LEU A 103 21.88 -6.99 -6.08
CA LEU A 103 22.01 -8.00 -5.03
C LEU A 103 21.23 -9.28 -5.34
N GLY A 104 20.13 -9.19 -6.09
CA GLY A 104 19.17 -10.28 -6.28
C GLY A 104 18.10 -10.30 -5.19
N PHE A 105 17.04 -11.08 -5.43
CA PHE A 105 15.85 -11.05 -4.58
C PHE A 105 16.10 -11.52 -3.15
N LEU A 106 16.78 -12.65 -2.94
CA LEU A 106 16.99 -13.22 -1.60
C LEU A 106 17.72 -12.26 -0.63
N PRO A 107 18.93 -11.77 -0.94
CA PRO A 107 19.65 -10.89 -0.03
C PRO A 107 18.95 -9.53 0.12
N ALA A 108 18.29 -9.01 -0.94
CA ALA A 108 17.50 -7.79 -0.84
C ALA A 108 16.31 -7.95 0.12
N SER A 109 15.55 -9.04 -0.01
CA SER A 109 14.43 -9.35 0.88
C SER A 109 14.87 -9.64 2.31
N GLY A 110 15.99 -10.34 2.48
CA GLY A 110 16.59 -10.57 3.80
C GLY A 110 16.98 -9.27 4.49
N GLY A 111 17.66 -8.36 3.79
CA GLY A 111 17.99 -7.03 4.30
C GLY A 111 16.75 -6.22 4.66
N LEU A 112 15.75 -6.17 3.77
CA LEU A 112 14.48 -5.50 4.01
C LEU A 112 13.81 -6.04 5.29
N LEU A 113 13.64 -7.35 5.40
CA LEU A 113 12.98 -8.00 6.54
C LEU A 113 13.77 -7.78 7.83
N PHE A 114 15.09 -7.94 7.79
CA PHE A 114 15.94 -7.70 8.96
C PHE A 114 15.79 -6.26 9.48
N VAL A 115 16.00 -5.27 8.61
CA VAL A 115 15.92 -3.85 9.00
C VAL A 115 14.51 -3.50 9.47
N SER A 116 13.48 -4.01 8.79
CA SER A 116 12.08 -3.79 9.18
C SER A 116 11.78 -4.35 10.56
N ILE A 117 12.08 -5.63 10.79
CA ILE A 117 11.80 -6.31 12.07
C ILE A 117 12.63 -5.67 13.18
N TRP A 118 13.90 -5.36 12.93
CA TRP A 118 14.76 -4.74 13.93
C TRP A 118 14.26 -3.35 14.33
N ALA A 119 13.91 -2.50 13.36
CA ALA A 119 13.44 -1.14 13.60
C ALA A 119 12.04 -1.06 14.21
N LEU A 120 11.16 -2.04 13.92
CA LEU A 120 9.77 -2.06 14.39
C LEU A 120 9.59 -2.84 15.69
N TRP A 121 10.24 -3.99 15.85
CA TRP A 121 9.91 -4.94 16.92
C TRP A 121 10.64 -4.67 18.24
N ARG A 122 11.71 -3.86 18.25
CA ARG A 122 12.49 -3.46 19.45
C ARG A 122 13.00 -4.60 20.35
N LYS A 123 12.87 -5.88 19.96
CA LYS A 123 13.32 -7.06 20.72
C LYS A 123 14.80 -7.43 20.48
N GLY A 124 15.58 -6.54 19.87
CA GLY A 124 17.00 -6.73 19.60
C GLY A 124 17.31 -7.37 18.23
N PRO A 125 18.56 -7.23 17.75
CA PRO A 125 18.96 -7.62 16.40
C PRO A 125 18.99 -9.13 16.18
N VAL A 126 19.26 -9.94 17.22
CA VAL A 126 19.33 -11.41 17.09
C VAL A 126 17.99 -11.99 16.65
N TRP A 127 16.90 -11.58 17.31
CA TRP A 127 15.55 -12.02 16.95
C TRP A 127 15.12 -11.54 15.56
N ALA A 128 15.52 -10.32 15.19
CA ALA A 128 15.29 -9.81 13.84
C ALA A 128 16.02 -10.65 12.79
N LEU A 129 17.26 -11.03 13.04
CA LEU A 129 18.05 -11.87 12.15
C LEU A 129 17.41 -13.26 12.00
N VAL A 130 17.09 -13.93 13.12
CA VAL A 130 16.47 -15.26 13.09
C VAL A 130 15.15 -15.25 12.32
N LEU A 131 14.25 -14.31 12.61
CA LEU A 131 12.97 -14.22 11.90
C LEU A 131 13.14 -13.88 10.42
N SER A 132 14.06 -12.98 10.08
CA SER A 132 14.32 -12.62 8.69
C SER A 132 14.84 -13.82 7.90
N LEU A 133 15.80 -14.57 8.44
CA LEU A 133 16.35 -15.77 7.81
C LEU A 133 15.30 -16.88 7.68
N LEU A 134 14.51 -17.11 8.73
CA LEU A 134 13.42 -18.09 8.70
C LEU A 134 12.39 -17.73 7.63
N SER A 135 12.01 -16.45 7.55
CA SER A 135 11.02 -15.96 6.58
C SER A 135 11.56 -16.06 5.15
N VAL A 136 12.79 -15.63 4.89
CA VAL A 136 13.43 -15.77 3.57
C VAL A 136 13.58 -17.24 3.18
N GLY A 137 13.92 -18.12 4.13
CA GLY A 137 13.97 -19.55 3.91
C GLY A 137 12.60 -20.12 3.49
N ALA A 138 11.52 -19.74 4.19
CA ALA A 138 10.17 -20.15 3.84
C ALA A 138 9.74 -19.62 2.46
N ILE A 139 10.03 -18.36 2.16
CA ILE A 139 9.79 -17.74 0.84
C ILE A 139 10.56 -18.50 -0.24
N TYR A 140 11.83 -18.84 -0.01
CA TYR A 140 12.63 -19.59 -0.97
C TYR A 140 12.03 -20.96 -1.29
N VAL A 141 11.63 -21.71 -0.26
CA VAL A 141 11.00 -23.02 -0.43
C VAL A 141 9.71 -22.87 -1.23
N LEU A 142 8.84 -21.94 -0.85
CA LEU A 142 7.56 -21.76 -1.51
C LEU A 142 7.73 -21.33 -2.98
N PHE A 143 8.50 -20.27 -3.24
CA PHE A 143 8.61 -19.72 -4.59
C PHE A 143 9.51 -20.55 -5.50
N ARG A 144 10.66 -21.00 -5.03
CA ARG A 144 11.63 -21.68 -5.89
C ARG A 144 11.40 -23.20 -5.94
N VAL A 145 11.08 -23.83 -4.82
CA VAL A 145 10.95 -25.31 -4.76
C VAL A 145 9.54 -25.73 -5.15
N VAL A 146 8.50 -25.12 -4.53
CA VAL A 146 7.10 -25.52 -4.76
C VAL A 146 6.58 -24.92 -6.06
N PHE A 147 6.77 -23.61 -6.28
CA PHE A 147 6.21 -22.92 -7.46
C PHE A 147 7.16 -22.81 -8.65
N GLN A 148 8.43 -23.21 -8.51
CA GLN A 148 9.45 -23.15 -9.58
C GLN A 148 9.59 -21.75 -10.23
N VAL A 149 9.31 -20.69 -9.47
CA VAL A 149 9.46 -19.31 -9.92
C VAL A 149 10.94 -18.95 -9.95
N VAL A 150 11.39 -18.38 -11.07
CA VAL A 150 12.75 -17.86 -11.20
C VAL A 150 12.89 -16.60 -10.36
N LEU A 151 13.65 -16.69 -9.27
CA LEU A 151 13.99 -15.54 -8.45
C LEU A 151 15.15 -14.77 -9.12
N PRO A 152 15.06 -13.43 -9.25
CA PRO A 152 16.12 -12.62 -9.84
C PRO A 152 17.47 -12.85 -9.17
N LEU A 153 18.43 -13.34 -9.94
CA LEU A 153 19.85 -13.38 -9.55
C LEU A 153 20.45 -11.99 -9.80
N GLY A 154 21.05 -11.42 -8.76
CA GLY A 154 21.69 -10.11 -8.85
C GLY A 154 22.92 -10.14 -9.75
N SER A 155 23.23 -9.02 -10.39
CA SER A 155 24.42 -8.89 -11.24
C SER A 155 25.74 -9.15 -10.50
N LEU A 156 25.78 -8.97 -9.17
CA LEU A 156 26.96 -9.25 -8.35
C LEU A 156 27.31 -10.74 -8.23
N TRP A 157 26.38 -11.63 -8.61
CA TRP A 157 26.55 -13.09 -8.53
C TRP A 157 26.72 -13.73 -9.91
N ARG A 158 26.88 -12.93 -10.98
CA ARG A 158 27.10 -13.40 -12.35
C ARG A 158 28.58 -13.48 -12.68
#